data_AF-A0A1D1XTC7-F1
#
_entry.id   AF-A0A1D1XTC7-F1
#
_cell.length_a   1.000
_cell.length_b   1.000
_cell.length_c   1.000
_cell.angle_alpha   90.00
_cell.angle_beta   90.00
_cell.angle_gamma   90.00
#
_symmetry.space_group_name_H-M   'P 1'
#
loop_
_entity.id
_entity.type
_entity.pdbx_description
1 polymer ?
#
loop_
_entity_poly.entity_id
_entity_poly.type
_entity_poly.pdbx_seq_one_letter_code
_entity_poly.pdbx_strand_id
1 'polypeptide(L)'
;QDFPPHLPSPPRVQCRLQSLQTLPSSMASSPSHLPSTTLPLVLLPLLLIAIPPSLSTASSSSPSTTSTDARLTAIRTLCRSTPHPDDCFDSLKLSITININPSILGYVFQSLRSAIAEAAKLSDLFTPSSAGVVEKLRGSLQDCRELHQSTLSCLEKSASLVQSRGKLSDVRTQLSAALTNRATCLEGLAGASGPGKPALLASVAAAYKHVTNSLSLLPKEAAPNHRRRHLGGADGDWFPAWVSRRARRLLQSGGGDDDHGYDPGSILTVAGDGSGNFTTVGAAIAFAPNNSDDRTIIIVRAGTYQENVEVPSNKTNIVLLGDGCDVTVIRARRSAGDGWTTFRSATVGIN
;
A
#
# COMPACT_ATOMS: atom_id res chain seq x y z
N GLN A 1 -42.15 3.82 11.36
CA GLN A 1 -40.92 3.61 12.14
C GLN A 1 -39.81 3.48 11.12
N ASP A 2 -39.23 4.63 10.83
CA ASP A 2 -38.28 4.86 9.75
C ASP A 2 -36.94 4.17 10.04
N PHE A 3 -36.46 3.43 9.04
CA PHE A 3 -35.08 2.99 8.94
C PHE A 3 -34.23 4.15 8.40
N PRO A 4 -33.04 4.42 8.96
CA PRO A 4 -32.18 5.49 8.47
C PRO A 4 -31.58 5.12 7.10
N PRO A 5 -31.39 6.09 6.18
CA PRO A 5 -30.76 5.86 4.90
C PRO A 5 -29.25 5.66 5.05
N HIS A 6 -28.74 4.74 4.23
CA HIS A 6 -27.34 4.34 4.08
C HIS A 6 -26.37 5.54 4.04
N LEU A 7 -25.31 5.46 4.86
CA LEU A 7 -24.16 6.35 4.78
C LEU A 7 -23.48 6.25 3.39
N PRO A 8 -23.09 7.38 2.78
CA PRO A 8 -22.23 7.37 1.60
C PRO A 8 -20.81 6.93 1.99
N SER A 9 -20.19 6.15 1.11
CA SER A 9 -18.83 5.64 1.23
C SER A 9 -17.78 6.76 1.26
N PRO A 10 -16.73 6.68 2.10
CA PRO A 10 -15.70 7.73 2.22
C PRO A 10 -14.86 7.90 0.94
N PRO A 11 -14.20 9.06 0.76
CA PRO A 11 -13.43 9.38 -0.44
C PRO A 11 -12.26 8.41 -0.67
N ARG A 12 -12.12 7.96 -1.91
CA ARG A 12 -11.08 7.04 -2.36
C ARG A 12 -9.74 7.75 -2.41
N VAL A 13 -8.95 7.62 -1.35
CA VAL A 13 -7.49 7.82 -1.44
C VAL A 13 -6.94 6.70 -2.31
N GLN A 14 -6.70 7.03 -3.57
CA GLN A 14 -6.22 6.10 -4.57
C GLN A 14 -4.69 6.00 -4.44
N CYS A 15 -4.22 5.02 -3.66
CA CYS A 15 -2.82 4.62 -3.64
C CYS A 15 -2.48 4.13 -5.08
N ARG A 16 -1.88 4.98 -5.93
CA ARG A 16 -1.69 4.68 -7.37
C ARG A 16 -0.41 3.89 -7.58
N LEU A 17 -0.53 2.73 -8.22
CA LEU A 17 0.57 1.99 -8.81
C LEU A 17 1.12 2.81 -10.00
N GLN A 18 2.35 3.32 -9.92
CA GLN A 18 3.13 3.59 -11.12
C GLN A 18 3.79 2.27 -11.53
N SER A 19 3.47 1.82 -12.74
CA SER A 19 4.09 0.64 -13.35
C SER A 19 5.59 0.90 -13.52
N LEU A 20 6.41 0.34 -12.63
CA LEU A 20 7.81 0.09 -12.92
C LEU A 20 7.88 -1.24 -13.66
N GLN A 21 8.16 -1.16 -14.96
CA GLN A 21 8.51 -2.30 -15.79
C GLN A 21 9.76 -2.95 -15.20
N THR A 22 9.64 -4.18 -14.71
CA THR A 22 10.81 -4.98 -14.33
C THR A 22 11.53 -5.45 -15.60
N LEU A 23 12.69 -4.87 -15.87
CA LEU A 23 13.66 -5.42 -16.81
C LEU A 23 14.28 -6.70 -16.22
N PRO A 24 14.51 -7.75 -17.05
CA PRO A 24 14.98 -9.04 -16.56
C PRO A 24 16.50 -9.04 -16.42
N SER A 25 17.01 -9.41 -15.24
CA SER A 25 18.41 -9.83 -15.10
C SER A 25 18.46 -11.34 -15.13
N SER A 26 18.76 -11.88 -16.32
CA SER A 26 19.31 -13.22 -16.46
C SER A 26 20.75 -13.20 -15.96
N MET A 27 21.14 -14.12 -15.08
CA MET A 27 22.34 -14.93 -15.29
C MET A 27 22.37 -16.08 -14.29
N ALA A 28 22.40 -17.28 -14.87
CA ALA A 28 22.56 -18.55 -14.21
C ALA A 28 24.00 -18.74 -13.69
N SER A 29 24.14 -19.41 -12.56
CA SER A 29 25.19 -20.42 -12.38
C SER A 29 24.83 -21.33 -11.19
N SER A 30 24.95 -22.63 -11.41
CA SER A 30 24.97 -23.71 -10.42
C SER A 30 26.27 -24.52 -10.67
N PRO A 31 26.54 -25.59 -9.93
CA PRO A 31 27.04 -25.61 -8.55
C PRO A 31 28.41 -26.30 -8.48
N SER A 32 29.12 -26.17 -7.35
CA SER A 32 30.33 -26.96 -7.07
C SER A 32 30.13 -27.91 -5.88
N HIS A 33 30.68 -29.11 -6.06
CA HIS A 33 30.47 -30.38 -5.39
C HIS A 33 31.19 -30.57 -4.03
N LEU A 34 30.57 -31.43 -3.19
CA LEU A 34 31.13 -32.50 -2.29
C LEU A 34 31.99 -32.11 -1.06
N PRO A 35 32.25 -33.03 -0.09
CA PRO A 35 31.69 -34.39 0.17
C PRO A 35 31.08 -34.53 1.60
N SER A 36 30.03 -35.34 1.83
CA SER A 36 30.03 -36.78 2.19
C SER A 36 31.10 -37.21 3.21
N THR A 37 30.70 -37.38 4.47
CA THR A 37 31.42 -38.19 5.47
C THR A 37 30.45 -39.15 6.15
N THR A 38 30.82 -40.42 6.09
CA THR A 38 30.12 -41.63 6.50
C THR A 38 30.46 -42.05 7.94
N LEU A 39 29.43 -42.49 8.69
CA LEU A 39 29.42 -43.50 9.77
C LEU A 39 30.20 -43.22 11.10
N PRO A 40 29.91 -43.93 12.23
CA PRO A 40 29.12 -45.15 12.35
C PRO A 40 27.99 -45.20 13.42
N LEU A 41 27.12 -46.17 13.14
CA LEU A 41 26.09 -46.80 13.96
C LEU A 41 26.72 -47.45 15.21
N VAL A 42 26.30 -47.06 16.41
CA VAL A 42 26.60 -47.79 17.65
C VAL A 42 25.31 -48.46 18.12
N LEU A 43 25.29 -49.77 18.01
CA LEU A 43 24.28 -50.69 18.52
C LEU A 43 24.69 -51.10 19.95
N LEU A 44 23.87 -50.86 20.97
CA LEU A 44 23.98 -51.50 22.30
C LEU A 44 22.57 -51.60 22.92
N PRO A 45 22.29 -52.52 23.86
CA PRO A 45 21.21 -53.46 23.70
C PRO A 45 20.03 -53.13 24.61
N LEU A 46 18.91 -53.70 24.20
CA LEU A 46 17.62 -53.76 24.88
C LEU A 46 17.76 -54.38 26.29
N LEU A 47 17.52 -53.60 27.35
CA LEU A 47 17.26 -54.13 28.69
C LEU A 47 15.75 -54.09 28.95
N LEU A 48 15.09 -55.24 28.78
CA LEU A 48 13.70 -55.47 29.19
C LEU A 48 13.64 -55.53 30.72
N ILE A 49 12.96 -54.57 31.35
CA ILE A 49 12.47 -54.70 32.71
C ILE A 49 10.96 -54.89 32.62
N ALA A 50 10.52 -56.12 32.90
CA ALA A 50 9.13 -56.48 33.05
C ALA A 50 8.58 -55.91 34.37
N ILE A 51 7.52 -55.10 34.28
CA ILE A 51 6.70 -54.67 35.41
C ILE A 51 5.25 -55.07 35.07
N PRO A 52 4.50 -55.72 35.99
CA PRO A 52 3.17 -56.25 35.71
C PRO A 52 2.13 -55.12 35.50
N PRO A 53 1.07 -55.34 34.69
CA PRO A 53 0.06 -54.32 34.47
C PRO A 53 -0.92 -54.30 35.65
N SER A 54 -0.84 -53.25 36.45
CA SER A 54 -1.94 -52.85 37.34
C SER A 54 -3.11 -52.37 36.49
N LEU A 55 -4.20 -53.14 36.52
CA LEU A 55 -5.46 -52.82 35.86
C LEU A 55 -6.02 -51.52 36.46
N SER A 56 -5.78 -50.41 35.77
CA SER A 56 -6.48 -49.15 36.00
C SER A 56 -7.46 -48.96 34.86
N THR A 57 -8.74 -49.15 35.15
CA THR A 57 -9.84 -48.67 34.31
C THR A 57 -9.78 -47.14 34.27
N ALA A 58 -8.99 -46.62 33.34
CA ALA A 58 -9.09 -45.23 32.94
C ALA A 58 -10.29 -45.12 32.00
N SER A 59 -11.31 -44.42 32.48
CA SER A 59 -12.41 -43.91 31.67
C SER A 59 -11.84 -43.21 30.43
N SER A 60 -12.31 -43.64 29.26
CA SER A 60 -12.02 -43.01 27.98
C SER A 60 -12.59 -41.59 27.97
N SER A 61 -11.79 -40.62 28.39
CA SER A 61 -11.99 -39.23 27.99
C SER A 61 -11.32 -39.03 26.64
N SER A 62 -12.14 -38.97 25.60
CA SER A 62 -11.72 -38.59 24.25
C SER A 62 -10.97 -37.26 24.32
N PRO A 63 -9.70 -37.16 23.86
CA PRO A 63 -9.01 -35.90 23.83
C PRO A 63 -9.58 -35.05 22.68
N SER A 64 -9.93 -33.80 22.98
CA SER A 64 -10.38 -32.77 22.03
C SER A 64 -9.26 -32.26 21.09
N THR A 65 -8.19 -33.04 20.89
CA THR A 65 -6.96 -32.66 20.17
C THR A 65 -7.08 -32.71 18.64
N THR A 66 -8.05 -33.42 18.07
CA THR A 66 -8.19 -33.61 16.62
C THR A 66 -8.54 -32.33 15.84
N SER A 67 -9.21 -31.35 16.45
CA SER A 67 -9.65 -30.13 15.75
C SER A 67 -8.53 -29.09 15.60
N THR A 68 -7.67 -28.95 16.62
CA THR A 68 -6.56 -27.98 16.62
C THR A 68 -5.46 -28.40 15.65
N ASP A 69 -5.10 -29.68 15.62
CA ASP A 69 -4.08 -30.21 14.70
C ASP A 69 -4.51 -30.11 13.23
N ALA A 70 -5.80 -30.33 12.95
CA ALA A 70 -6.38 -30.14 11.62
C ALA A 70 -6.31 -28.66 11.18
N ARG A 71 -6.61 -27.71 12.08
CA ARG A 71 -6.50 -26.26 11.80
C ARG A 71 -5.07 -25.82 11.56
N LEU A 72 -4.11 -26.30 12.37
CA LEU A 72 -2.68 -26.02 12.16
C LEU A 72 -2.21 -26.55 10.80
N THR A 73 -2.66 -27.72 10.39
CA THR A 73 -2.33 -28.32 9.09
C THR A 73 -2.94 -27.53 7.94
N ALA A 74 -4.18 -27.04 8.08
CA ALA A 74 -4.82 -26.17 7.10
C ALA A 74 -4.07 -24.84 6.95
N ILE A 75 -3.67 -24.20 8.05
CA ILE A 75 -2.88 -22.95 8.04
C ILE A 75 -1.52 -23.19 7.37
N ARG A 76 -0.80 -24.28 7.71
CA ARG A 76 0.46 -24.62 7.03
C ARG A 76 0.26 -24.78 5.52
N THR A 77 -0.80 -25.46 5.11
CA THR A 77 -1.09 -25.69 3.69
C THR A 77 -1.39 -24.37 2.97
N LEU A 78 -2.16 -23.47 3.59
CA LEU A 78 -2.44 -22.14 3.08
C LEU A 78 -1.17 -21.29 2.94
N CYS A 79 -0.29 -21.31 3.94
CA CYS A 79 0.92 -20.49 3.96
C CYS A 79 2.03 -20.98 3.01
N ARG A 80 2.01 -22.24 2.56
CA ARG A 80 3.01 -22.80 1.63
C ARG A 80 3.15 -22.01 0.33
N SER A 81 2.09 -21.40 -0.17
CA SER A 81 2.12 -20.60 -1.41
C SER A 81 2.47 -19.13 -1.17
N THR A 82 2.77 -18.73 0.07
CA THR A 82 3.14 -17.35 0.39
C THR A 82 4.66 -17.15 0.28
N PRO A 83 5.15 -15.94 -0.07
CA PRO A 83 6.58 -15.65 -0.15
C PRO A 83 7.34 -15.80 1.18
N HIS A 84 6.65 -15.68 2.31
CA HIS A 84 7.23 -15.88 3.64
C HIS A 84 6.37 -16.85 4.47
N PRO A 85 6.48 -18.17 4.25
CA PRO A 85 5.61 -19.18 4.86
C PRO A 85 5.61 -19.20 6.39
N ASP A 86 6.78 -19.02 7.02
CA ASP A 86 6.91 -19.06 8.47
C ASP A 86 6.24 -17.84 9.12
N ASP A 87 6.53 -16.63 8.62
CA ASP A 87 5.90 -15.39 9.07
C ASP A 87 4.36 -15.43 8.84
N CYS A 88 3.89 -16.09 7.77
CA CYS A 88 2.46 -16.34 7.52
C CYS A 88 1.88 -17.27 8.59
N PHE A 89 2.54 -18.39 8.85
CA PHE A 89 2.08 -19.39 9.81
C PHE A 89 1.97 -18.80 11.22
N ASP A 90 2.99 -18.07 11.67
CA ASP A 90 3.00 -17.43 12.99
C ASP A 90 1.92 -16.37 13.13
N SER A 91 1.68 -15.56 12.09
CA SER A 91 0.60 -14.57 12.06
C SER A 91 -0.79 -15.20 12.23
N LEU A 92 -1.00 -16.36 11.58
CA LEU A 92 -2.31 -17.03 11.55
C LEU A 92 -2.51 -18.00 12.71
N LYS A 93 -1.44 -18.47 13.36
CA LYS A 93 -1.52 -19.33 14.55
C LYS A 93 -2.34 -18.69 15.67
N LEU A 94 -2.31 -17.36 15.79
CA LEU A 94 -3.09 -16.60 16.77
C LEU A 94 -4.62 -16.67 16.52
N SER A 95 -5.06 -16.99 15.30
CA SER A 95 -6.49 -17.15 14.96
C SER A 95 -7.13 -18.43 15.54
N ILE A 96 -6.32 -19.36 16.05
CA ILE A 96 -6.76 -20.67 16.54
C ILE A 96 -7.48 -20.56 17.88
N THR A 97 -7.14 -19.55 18.69
CA THR A 97 -7.73 -19.28 20.01
C THR A 97 -9.24 -18.99 19.95
N ILE A 98 -9.76 -18.67 18.76
CA ILE A 98 -11.17 -18.40 18.52
C ILE A 98 -11.76 -19.62 17.79
N ASN A 99 -12.71 -20.31 18.41
CA ASN A 99 -13.33 -21.56 17.95
C ASN A 99 -14.28 -21.35 16.74
N ILE A 100 -13.77 -20.76 15.66
CA ILE A 100 -14.50 -20.50 14.42
C ILE A 100 -13.65 -21.06 13.28
N ASN A 101 -14.23 -21.88 12.40
CA ASN A 101 -13.60 -22.29 11.13
C ASN A 101 -13.33 -21.03 10.29
N PRO A 102 -12.08 -20.56 10.14
CA PRO A 102 -11.84 -19.28 9.50
C PRO A 102 -12.08 -19.42 7.99
N SER A 103 -12.91 -18.54 7.43
CA SER A 103 -12.99 -18.38 5.99
C SER A 103 -11.67 -17.83 5.44
N ILE A 104 -11.45 -17.91 4.13
CA ILE A 104 -10.30 -17.27 3.48
C ILE A 104 -10.20 -15.77 3.83
N LEU A 105 -11.33 -15.09 3.95
CA LEU A 105 -11.41 -13.69 4.38
C LEU A 105 -10.98 -13.51 5.84
N GLY A 106 -11.28 -14.47 6.72
CA GLY A 106 -10.79 -14.48 8.09
C GLY A 106 -9.27 -14.56 8.17
N TYR A 107 -8.65 -15.42 7.36
CA TYR A 107 -7.20 -15.53 7.27
C TYR A 107 -6.56 -14.26 6.68
N VAL A 108 -7.14 -13.70 5.61
CA VAL A 108 -6.67 -12.42 5.03
C VAL A 108 -6.77 -11.30 6.05
N PHE A 109 -7.90 -11.16 6.75
CA PHE A 109 -8.09 -10.14 7.79
C PHE A 109 -7.06 -10.28 8.91
N GLN A 110 -6.83 -11.49 9.41
CA GLN A 110 -5.83 -11.72 10.45
C GLN A 110 -4.41 -11.39 9.97
N SER A 111 -4.06 -11.80 8.75
CA SER A 111 -2.78 -11.46 8.13
C SER A 111 -2.59 -9.95 8.00
N LEU A 112 -3.64 -9.21 7.61
CA LEU A 112 -3.63 -7.75 7.54
C LEU A 112 -3.42 -7.11 8.92
N ARG A 113 -4.02 -7.64 10.00
CA ARG A 113 -3.80 -7.11 11.36
C ARG A 113 -2.35 -7.30 11.81
N SER A 114 -1.74 -8.44 11.52
CA SER A 114 -0.31 -8.66 11.76
C SER A 114 0.55 -7.68 10.94
N ALA A 115 0.20 -7.45 9.67
CA ALA A 115 0.89 -6.48 8.83
C ALA A 115 0.81 -5.06 9.38
N ILE A 116 -0.36 -4.62 9.85
CA ILE A 116 -0.53 -3.31 10.51
C ILE A 116 0.32 -3.22 11.78
N ALA A 117 0.28 -4.26 12.63
CA ALA A 117 1.01 -4.27 13.89
C ALA A 117 2.54 -4.20 13.69
N GLU A 118 3.08 -4.94 12.74
CA GLU A 118 4.51 -4.89 12.42
C GLU A 118 4.90 -3.60 11.70
N ALA A 119 4.06 -3.11 10.78
CA ALA A 119 4.28 -1.84 10.11
C ALA A 119 4.32 -0.68 11.11
N ALA A 120 3.38 -0.63 12.06
CA ALA A 120 3.29 0.46 13.03
C ALA A 120 4.59 0.68 13.82
N LYS A 121 5.37 -0.39 14.08
CA LYS A 121 6.68 -0.33 14.76
C LYS A 121 7.74 0.48 14.00
N LEU A 122 7.57 0.68 12.69
CA LEU A 122 8.52 1.43 11.87
C LEU A 122 8.32 2.95 11.94
N SER A 123 7.17 3.43 12.43
CA SER A 123 6.83 4.86 12.46
C SER A 123 7.89 5.71 13.16
N ASP A 124 8.47 5.19 14.25
CA ASP A 124 9.49 5.88 15.05
C ASP A 124 10.90 5.77 14.43
N LEU A 125 11.10 4.84 13.51
CA LEU A 125 12.40 4.60 12.85
C LEU A 125 12.66 5.55 11.68
N PHE A 126 11.63 6.17 11.12
CA PHE A 126 11.77 7.20 10.08
C PHE A 126 11.87 8.63 10.66
N THR A 127 12.11 8.70 11.97
CA THR A 127 12.65 9.78 12.79
C THR A 127 13.84 10.63 12.24
N PRO A 128 13.82 11.95 12.00
CA PRO A 128 15.09 12.67 11.75
C PRO A 128 16.05 12.62 12.96
N SER A 129 15.51 12.37 14.16
CA SER A 129 16.24 12.20 15.42
C SER A 129 16.58 10.74 15.74
N SER A 130 16.10 9.76 14.95
CA SER A 130 16.43 8.35 15.17
C SER A 130 17.51 7.84 14.21
N ALA A 131 18.47 7.14 14.82
CA ALA A 131 19.19 6.04 14.21
C ALA A 131 20.22 6.38 13.13
N GLY A 132 21.31 7.09 13.46
CA GLY A 132 22.65 6.86 12.87
C GLY A 132 22.73 6.65 11.34
N VAL A 133 21.81 7.25 10.59
CA VAL A 133 21.65 7.15 9.14
C VAL A 133 21.99 8.53 8.61
N VAL A 134 23.01 8.57 7.78
CA VAL A 134 23.46 9.76 7.08
C VAL A 134 22.83 9.73 5.71
N GLU A 135 21.86 10.61 5.49
CA GLU A 135 21.18 10.75 4.21
C GLU A 135 22.13 11.30 3.15
N LYS A 136 22.16 10.67 1.97
CA LYS A 136 22.88 11.20 0.80
C LYS A 136 22.01 12.17 0.00
N LEU A 137 20.72 11.86 -0.13
CA LEU A 137 19.72 12.69 -0.78
C LEU A 137 18.86 13.36 0.28
N ARG A 138 18.55 14.65 0.10
CA ARG A 138 17.76 15.44 1.05
C ARG A 138 16.34 14.87 1.14
N GLY A 139 15.93 14.56 2.37
CA GLY A 139 14.57 14.11 2.67
C GLY A 139 14.31 12.63 2.42
N SER A 140 15.35 11.79 2.30
CA SER A 140 15.19 10.33 2.12
C SER A 140 14.42 9.66 3.26
N LEU A 141 14.74 10.00 4.51
CA LEU A 141 14.04 9.50 5.71
C LEU A 141 12.63 10.10 5.82
N GLN A 142 12.48 11.36 5.43
CA GLN A 142 11.17 12.00 5.39
C GLN A 142 10.26 11.34 4.35
N ASP A 143 10.79 10.98 3.19
CA ASP A 143 10.05 10.24 2.15
C ASP A 143 9.63 8.88 2.65
N CYS A 144 10.54 8.16 3.31
CA CYS A 144 10.22 6.89 3.93
C CYS A 144 9.11 7.02 4.96
N ARG A 145 9.11 8.07 5.78
CA ARG A 145 8.03 8.35 6.73
C ARG A 145 6.69 8.54 6.01
N GLU A 146 6.65 9.40 4.99
CA GLU A 146 5.41 9.73 4.25
C GLU A 146 4.87 8.49 3.52
N LEU A 147 5.73 7.76 2.80
CA LEU A 147 5.39 6.51 2.11
C LEU A 147 4.94 5.41 3.09
N HIS A 148 5.52 5.38 4.29
CA HIS A 148 5.13 4.44 5.33
C HIS A 148 3.77 4.79 5.97
N GLN A 149 3.49 6.07 6.21
CA GLN A 149 2.16 6.53 6.65
C GLN A 149 1.09 6.20 5.61
N SER A 150 1.40 6.42 4.32
CA SER A 150 0.55 5.99 3.21
C SER A 150 0.32 4.48 3.23
N THR A 151 1.38 3.69 3.47
CA THR A 151 1.27 2.22 3.65
C THR A 151 0.30 1.84 4.76
N LEU A 152 0.43 2.44 5.96
CA LEU A 152 -0.46 2.16 7.08
C LEU A 152 -1.92 2.46 6.71
N SER A 153 -2.18 3.59 6.05
CA SER A 153 -3.52 3.93 5.57
C SER A 153 -4.06 2.90 4.56
N CYS A 154 -3.24 2.46 3.60
CA CYS A 154 -3.68 1.45 2.62
C CYS A 154 -3.96 0.08 3.32
N LEU A 155 -3.21 -0.27 4.37
CA LEU A 155 -3.43 -1.49 5.17
C LEU A 155 -4.71 -1.43 6.02
N GLU A 156 -4.97 -0.32 6.70
CA GLU A 156 -6.19 -0.12 7.49
C GLU A 156 -7.45 -0.16 6.62
N LYS A 157 -7.40 0.51 5.45
CA LYS A 157 -8.46 0.43 4.43
C LYS A 157 -8.66 -0.99 3.92
N SER A 158 -7.57 -1.72 3.72
CA SER A 158 -7.63 -3.14 3.32
C SER A 158 -8.36 -3.98 4.39
N ALA A 159 -8.05 -3.77 5.67
CA ALA A 159 -8.70 -4.48 6.76
C ALA A 159 -10.20 -4.16 6.85
N SER A 160 -10.58 -2.87 6.71
CA SER A 160 -11.98 -2.45 6.73
C SER A 160 -12.77 -2.98 5.52
N LEU A 161 -12.16 -3.02 4.33
CA LEU A 161 -12.75 -3.62 3.13
C LEU A 161 -12.99 -5.12 3.32
N VAL A 162 -12.03 -5.86 3.89
CA VAL A 162 -12.23 -7.30 4.15
C VAL A 162 -13.34 -7.53 5.18
N GLN A 163 -13.39 -6.73 6.23
CA GLN A 163 -14.43 -6.84 7.26
C GLN A 163 -15.84 -6.54 6.72
N SER A 164 -15.95 -5.52 5.87
CA SER A 164 -17.21 -5.14 5.21
C SER A 164 -17.57 -5.99 3.98
N ARG A 165 -16.77 -7.03 3.67
CA ARG A 165 -16.91 -7.87 2.48
C ARG A 165 -16.89 -7.07 1.17
N GLY A 166 -16.09 -6.02 1.13
CA GLY A 166 -15.80 -5.20 -0.05
C GLY A 166 -15.03 -5.96 -1.13
N LYS A 167 -14.70 -5.25 -2.21
CA LYS A 167 -14.03 -5.85 -3.37
C LYS A 167 -12.57 -6.19 -3.05
N LEU A 168 -12.21 -7.46 -3.22
CA LEU A 168 -10.83 -7.92 -3.03
C LEU A 168 -9.84 -7.33 -4.05
N SER A 169 -10.35 -6.86 -5.19
CA SER A 169 -9.57 -6.08 -6.18
C SER A 169 -9.03 -4.79 -5.56
N ASP A 170 -9.82 -4.14 -4.71
CA ASP A 170 -9.44 -2.89 -4.05
C ASP A 170 -8.42 -3.19 -2.97
N VAL A 171 -8.60 -4.28 -2.21
CA VAL A 171 -7.59 -4.79 -1.24
C VAL A 171 -6.26 -5.09 -1.93
N ARG A 172 -6.28 -5.81 -3.06
CA ARG A 172 -5.08 -6.08 -3.86
C ARG A 172 -4.40 -4.78 -4.31
N THR A 173 -5.18 -3.79 -4.75
CA THR A 173 -4.65 -2.50 -5.19
C THR A 173 -3.95 -1.78 -4.04
N GLN A 174 -4.58 -1.72 -2.87
CA GLN A 174 -4.03 -1.08 -1.67
C GLN A 174 -2.73 -1.76 -1.20
N LEU A 175 -2.69 -3.10 -1.17
CA LEU A 175 -1.48 -3.85 -0.80
C LEU A 175 -0.35 -3.72 -1.82
N SER A 176 -0.68 -3.68 -3.12
CA SER A 176 0.33 -3.46 -4.17
C SER A 176 0.94 -2.06 -4.06
N ALA A 177 0.13 -1.05 -3.72
CA ALA A 177 0.62 0.29 -3.46
C ALA A 177 1.50 0.36 -2.21
N ALA A 178 1.14 -0.33 -1.12
CA ALA A 178 2.00 -0.46 0.05
C ALA A 178 3.40 -1.02 -0.29
N LEU A 179 3.46 -2.05 -1.14
CA LEU A 179 4.75 -2.60 -1.60
C LEU A 179 5.51 -1.63 -2.52
N THR A 180 4.80 -0.82 -3.30
CA THR A 180 5.42 0.25 -4.12
C THR A 180 6.01 1.33 -3.22
N ASN A 181 5.28 1.77 -2.20
CA ASN A 181 5.74 2.73 -1.20
C ASN A 181 7.03 2.25 -0.51
N ARG A 182 7.09 0.96 -0.15
CA ARG A 182 8.33 0.34 0.37
C ARG A 182 9.48 0.47 -0.62
N ALA A 183 9.26 0.10 -1.89
CA ALA A 183 10.30 0.13 -2.90
C ALA A 183 10.86 1.55 -3.08
N THR A 184 9.98 2.56 -3.21
CA THR A 184 10.37 3.96 -3.35
C THR A 184 11.13 4.49 -2.12
N CYS A 185 10.74 4.11 -0.90
CA CYS A 185 11.50 4.43 0.30
C CYS A 185 12.92 3.82 0.25
N LEU A 186 13.03 2.55 -0.13
CA LEU A 186 14.32 1.87 -0.24
C LEU A 186 15.22 2.47 -1.33
N GLU A 187 14.63 2.93 -2.44
CA GLU A 187 15.35 3.67 -3.49
C GLU A 187 15.93 4.98 -2.95
N GLY A 188 15.15 5.75 -2.18
CA GLY A 188 15.64 6.97 -1.52
C GLY A 188 16.80 6.69 -0.55
N LEU A 189 16.75 5.57 0.16
CA LEU A 189 17.79 5.16 1.12
C LEU A 189 19.01 4.46 0.48
N ALA A 190 18.97 4.12 -0.81
CA ALA A 190 20.03 3.36 -1.47
C ALA A 190 21.42 4.00 -1.29
N GLY A 191 21.49 5.33 -1.39
CA GLY A 191 22.72 6.10 -1.21
C GLY A 191 23.10 6.46 0.23
N ALA A 192 22.21 6.25 1.20
CA ALA A 192 22.45 6.61 2.60
C ALA A 192 23.59 5.79 3.24
N SER A 193 24.18 6.28 4.32
CA SER A 193 25.31 5.65 5.04
C SER A 193 25.07 5.63 6.54
N GLY A 194 26.01 5.08 7.33
CA GLY A 194 25.99 5.14 8.79
C GLY A 194 25.52 3.85 9.49
N PRO A 195 25.84 3.70 10.79
CA PRO A 195 25.63 2.46 11.54
C PRO A 195 24.15 2.08 11.72
N GLY A 196 23.22 3.02 11.60
CA GLY A 196 21.79 2.75 11.73
C GLY A 196 21.14 2.15 10.48
N LYS A 197 21.75 2.33 9.29
CA LYS A 197 21.17 1.90 8.02
C LYS A 197 20.87 0.39 7.96
N PRO A 198 21.78 -0.52 8.35
CA PRO A 198 21.52 -1.95 8.29
C PRO A 198 20.32 -2.37 9.16
N ALA A 199 20.24 -1.84 10.38
CA ALA A 199 19.14 -2.13 11.30
C ALA A 199 17.80 -1.60 10.74
N LEU A 200 17.79 -0.39 10.19
CA LEU A 200 16.61 0.19 9.54
C LEU A 200 16.12 -0.68 8.38
N LEU A 201 17.01 -1.06 7.47
CA LEU A 201 16.67 -1.90 6.31
C LEU A 201 16.15 -3.28 6.74
N ALA A 202 16.73 -3.87 7.79
CA ALA A 202 16.26 -5.13 8.35
C ALA A 202 14.85 -5.01 8.93
N SER A 203 14.57 -3.94 9.70
CA SER A 203 13.24 -3.67 10.26
C SER A 203 12.20 -3.46 9.15
N VAL A 204 12.53 -2.68 8.11
CA VAL A 204 11.66 -2.50 6.94
C VAL A 204 11.42 -3.83 6.23
N ALA A 205 12.46 -4.64 6.05
CA ALA A 205 12.31 -5.94 5.40
C ALA A 205 11.38 -6.86 6.19
N ALA A 206 11.54 -6.92 7.52
CA ALA A 206 10.71 -7.76 8.40
C ALA A 206 9.24 -7.35 8.37
N ALA A 207 8.92 -6.06 8.54
CA ALA A 207 7.53 -5.61 8.61
C ALA A 207 6.76 -5.87 7.30
N TYR A 208 7.39 -5.64 6.15
CA TYR A 208 6.73 -5.79 4.86
C TYR A 208 6.60 -7.25 4.37
N LYS A 209 7.18 -8.23 5.08
CA LYS A 209 6.89 -9.65 4.82
C LYS A 209 5.41 -9.94 5.00
N HIS A 210 4.80 -9.41 6.06
CA HIS A 210 3.38 -9.62 6.35
C HIS A 210 2.50 -9.00 5.27
N VAL A 211 2.83 -7.82 4.75
CA VAL A 211 2.13 -7.18 3.61
C VAL A 211 2.16 -8.08 2.38
N THR A 212 3.33 -8.64 2.07
CA THR A 212 3.53 -9.53 0.91
C THR A 212 2.75 -10.85 1.07
N ASN A 213 2.73 -11.41 2.29
CA ASN A 213 1.92 -12.57 2.61
C ASN A 213 0.42 -12.27 2.49
N SER A 214 -0.06 -11.15 3.03
CA SER A 214 -1.47 -10.74 2.91
C SER A 214 -1.91 -10.62 1.45
N LEU A 215 -1.06 -10.05 0.58
CA LEU A 215 -1.33 -9.94 -0.86
C LEU A 215 -1.44 -11.31 -1.54
N SER A 216 -0.61 -12.27 -1.11
CA SER A 216 -0.54 -13.61 -1.68
C SER A 216 -1.72 -14.50 -1.27
N LEU A 217 -2.37 -14.18 -0.14
CA LEU A 217 -3.59 -14.85 0.30
C LEU A 217 -4.84 -14.39 -0.47
N LEU A 218 -4.78 -13.28 -1.20
CA LEU A 218 -5.89 -12.84 -2.04
C LEU A 218 -6.04 -13.73 -3.27
N PRO A 219 -7.27 -14.12 -3.64
CA PRO A 219 -7.49 -14.92 -4.84
C PRO A 219 -6.92 -14.18 -6.05
N LYS A 220 -6.22 -14.89 -6.94
CA LYS A 220 -5.74 -14.30 -8.20
C LYS A 220 -6.96 -13.85 -9.00
N GLU A 221 -6.94 -12.62 -9.50
CA GLU A 221 -7.99 -12.22 -10.44
C GLU A 221 -7.86 -13.08 -11.69
N ALA A 222 -8.97 -13.65 -12.15
CA ALA A 222 -9.00 -14.29 -13.45
C ALA A 222 -8.61 -13.22 -14.48
N ALA A 223 -7.59 -13.52 -15.29
CA ALA A 223 -7.20 -12.62 -16.37
C ALA A 223 -8.48 -12.31 -17.17
N PRO A 224 -8.85 -11.02 -17.34
CA PRO A 224 -9.99 -10.68 -18.17
C PRO A 224 -9.78 -11.34 -19.52
N ASN A 225 -10.76 -12.14 -19.95
CA ASN A 225 -10.72 -12.82 -21.23
C ASN A 225 -10.84 -11.73 -22.30
N HIS A 226 -9.69 -11.18 -22.71
CA HIS A 226 -9.59 -10.14 -23.72
C HIS A 226 -9.93 -10.74 -25.08
N ARG A 227 -11.21 -11.05 -25.31
CA ARG A 227 -11.77 -10.88 -26.66
C ARG A 227 -11.46 -9.45 -27.01
N ARG A 228 -10.52 -9.26 -27.94
CA ARG A 228 -9.99 -7.98 -28.42
C ARG A 228 -11.10 -6.93 -28.51
N ARG A 229 -11.34 -6.18 -27.43
CA ARG A 229 -11.89 -4.83 -27.57
C ARG A 229 -10.69 -4.05 -28.03
N HIS A 230 -10.67 -3.78 -29.33
CA HIS A 230 -9.81 -2.77 -29.92
C HIS A 230 -9.73 -1.57 -28.97
N LEU A 231 -8.50 -1.13 -28.68
CA LEU A 231 -8.20 0.20 -28.15
C LEU A 231 -8.53 1.23 -29.25
N GLY A 232 -9.83 1.35 -29.54
CA GLY A 232 -10.40 2.00 -30.69
C GLY A 232 -11.89 1.71 -30.73
N GLY A 233 -12.60 2.15 -29.69
CA GLY A 233 -14.05 2.20 -29.69
C GLY A 233 -14.49 3.49 -30.36
N ALA A 234 -15.27 3.34 -31.43
CA ALA A 234 -16.00 4.40 -32.10
C ALA A 234 -16.75 5.29 -31.10
N ASP A 235 -16.87 6.57 -31.45
CA ASP A 235 -17.25 7.74 -30.65
C ASP A 235 -16.04 8.37 -29.96
N GLY A 236 -15.65 9.57 -30.40
CA GLY A 236 -14.41 10.29 -30.06
C GLY A 236 -14.25 10.73 -28.61
N ASP A 237 -14.53 9.86 -27.65
CA ASP A 237 -14.48 10.12 -26.22
C ASP A 237 -13.09 9.70 -25.69
N TRP A 238 -12.15 10.64 -25.70
CA TRP A 238 -10.73 10.50 -25.32
C TRP A 238 -10.48 10.11 -23.84
N PHE A 239 -11.53 9.90 -23.04
CA PHE A 239 -11.40 9.70 -21.60
C PHE A 239 -11.33 8.21 -21.18
N PRO A 240 -10.40 7.86 -20.28
CA PRO A 240 -10.37 6.52 -19.68
C PRO A 240 -11.68 6.14 -18.99
N ALA A 241 -12.02 4.85 -19.00
CA ALA A 241 -13.26 4.34 -18.40
C ALA A 241 -13.43 4.64 -16.89
N TRP A 242 -12.34 4.90 -16.17
CA TRP A 242 -12.37 5.27 -14.76
C TRP A 242 -12.74 6.74 -14.51
N VAL A 243 -12.67 7.60 -15.54
CA VAL A 243 -13.15 8.98 -15.48
C VAL A 243 -14.66 8.97 -15.69
N SER A 244 -15.39 9.27 -14.61
CA SER A 244 -16.86 9.29 -14.64
C SER A 244 -17.39 10.32 -15.63
N ARG A 245 -18.60 10.11 -16.17
CA ARG A 245 -19.23 11.07 -17.11
C ARG A 245 -19.33 12.48 -16.52
N ARG A 246 -19.61 12.60 -15.21
CA ARG A 246 -19.63 13.90 -14.51
C ARG A 246 -18.25 14.55 -14.48
N ALA A 247 -17.18 13.77 -14.25
CA ALA A 247 -15.82 14.28 -14.29
C ALA A 247 -15.37 14.69 -15.70
N ARG A 248 -15.79 13.96 -16.74
CA ARG A 248 -15.52 14.34 -18.14
C ARG A 248 -16.15 15.67 -18.50
N ARG A 249 -17.42 15.89 -18.15
CA ARG A 249 -18.13 17.15 -18.43
C ARG A 249 -17.37 18.36 -17.89
N LEU A 250 -16.78 18.24 -16.69
CA LEU A 250 -15.96 19.29 -16.09
C LEU A 250 -14.66 19.57 -16.85
N LEU A 251 -14.05 18.55 -17.45
CA LEU A 251 -12.82 18.69 -18.24
C LEU A 251 -13.10 19.13 -19.69
N GLN A 252 -14.33 18.94 -20.17
CA GLN A 252 -14.77 19.27 -21.52
C GLN A 252 -15.41 20.66 -21.63
N SER A 253 -15.91 21.25 -20.54
CA SER A 253 -16.44 22.62 -20.53
C SER A 253 -15.28 23.61 -20.61
N GLY A 254 -14.87 23.95 -21.83
CA GLY A 254 -13.99 25.09 -22.08
C GLY A 254 -14.73 26.39 -21.76
N GLY A 255 -14.47 26.95 -20.58
CA GLY A 255 -14.59 28.38 -20.24
C GLY A 255 -15.76 29.17 -20.80
N GLY A 256 -16.93 28.57 -20.98
CA GLY A 256 -18.13 29.21 -21.52
C GLY A 256 -19.28 29.00 -20.55
N ASP A 257 -19.84 30.13 -20.12
CA ASP A 257 -21.03 30.28 -19.30
C ASP A 257 -22.05 29.17 -19.56
N ASP A 258 -22.40 28.38 -18.53
CA ASP A 258 -23.73 27.84 -18.26
C ASP A 258 -23.69 26.79 -17.12
N ASP A 259 -24.39 27.13 -16.03
CA ASP A 259 -24.91 26.21 -15.01
C ASP A 259 -23.95 25.15 -14.44
N HIS A 260 -22.84 25.60 -13.86
CA HIS A 260 -22.16 24.79 -12.87
C HIS A 260 -23.01 24.81 -11.59
N GLY A 261 -23.81 23.77 -11.36
CA GLY A 261 -24.45 23.46 -10.07
C GLY A 261 -23.42 23.12 -8.97
N TYR A 262 -22.37 23.92 -8.85
CA TYR A 262 -21.34 23.93 -7.84
C TYR A 262 -21.48 25.22 -7.04
N ASP A 263 -21.35 25.11 -5.72
CA ASP A 263 -21.37 26.27 -4.84
C ASP A 263 -20.20 27.22 -5.21
N PRO A 264 -20.47 28.47 -5.66
CA PRO A 264 -19.45 29.44 -6.03
C PRO A 264 -18.42 29.69 -4.91
N GLY A 265 -18.77 29.41 -3.64
CA GLY A 265 -17.86 29.52 -2.50
C GLY A 265 -16.71 28.51 -2.49
N SER A 266 -16.71 27.52 -3.38
CA SER A 266 -15.69 26.45 -3.46
C SER A 266 -14.65 26.61 -4.56
N ILE A 267 -14.73 27.70 -5.34
CA ILE A 267 -13.81 28.01 -6.45
C ILE A 267 -12.74 29.00 -5.96
N LEU A 268 -11.47 28.59 -6.06
CA LEU A 268 -10.31 29.42 -5.73
C LEU A 268 -9.59 29.80 -7.02
N THR A 269 -9.28 31.08 -7.21
CA THR A 269 -8.52 31.56 -8.37
C THR A 269 -7.08 31.87 -7.98
N VAL A 270 -6.12 31.34 -8.74
CA VAL A 270 -4.69 31.59 -8.60
C VAL A 270 -4.21 32.42 -9.78
N ALA A 271 -3.71 33.63 -9.52
CA ALA A 271 -3.16 34.51 -10.55
C ALA A 271 -1.84 35.13 -10.06
N GLY A 272 -0.76 34.90 -10.80
CA GLY A 272 0.58 35.36 -10.41
C GLY A 272 0.75 36.89 -10.39
N ASP A 273 -0.13 37.61 -11.07
CA ASP A 273 -0.21 39.07 -11.10
C ASP A 273 -0.95 39.69 -9.88
N GLY A 274 -1.52 38.84 -9.02
CA GLY A 274 -2.29 39.26 -7.84
C GLY A 274 -3.77 39.55 -8.12
N SER A 275 -4.29 39.30 -9.33
CA SER A 275 -5.70 39.50 -9.66
C SER A 275 -6.66 38.41 -9.10
N GLY A 276 -6.11 37.28 -8.64
CA GLY A 276 -6.85 36.15 -8.08
C GLY A 276 -6.91 36.15 -6.54
N ASN A 277 -7.52 35.12 -5.96
CA ASN A 277 -7.54 34.92 -4.50
C ASN A 277 -6.14 34.62 -3.94
N PHE A 278 -5.30 33.94 -4.72
CA PHE A 278 -3.94 33.57 -4.34
C PHE A 278 -2.97 33.87 -5.48
N THR A 279 -1.69 34.10 -5.13
CA THR A 279 -0.60 34.28 -6.11
C THR A 279 0.13 32.99 -6.45
N THR A 280 0.02 31.97 -5.60
CA THR A 280 0.69 30.67 -5.74
C THR A 280 -0.30 29.52 -5.63
N VAL A 281 -0.02 28.42 -6.31
CA VAL A 281 -0.85 27.21 -6.30
C VAL A 281 -0.77 26.54 -4.93
N GLY A 282 0.42 26.50 -4.32
CA GLY A 282 0.61 25.96 -2.97
C GLY A 282 -0.24 26.66 -1.91
N ALA A 283 -0.39 27.99 -1.97
CA ALA A 283 -1.23 28.73 -1.03
C ALA A 283 -2.72 28.39 -1.18
N ALA A 284 -3.21 28.22 -2.41
CA ALA A 284 -4.60 27.81 -2.66
C ALA A 284 -4.87 26.40 -2.13
N ILE A 285 -3.93 25.46 -2.31
CA ILE A 285 -4.04 24.11 -1.75
C ILE A 285 -4.02 24.15 -0.21
N ALA A 286 -3.15 24.96 0.38
CA ALA A 286 -3.07 25.12 1.83
C ALA A 286 -4.38 25.67 2.42
N PHE A 287 -5.05 26.58 1.69
CA PHE A 287 -6.34 27.16 2.08
C PHE A 287 -7.52 26.18 1.95
N ALA A 288 -7.48 25.24 1.00
CA ALA A 288 -8.58 24.31 0.77
C ALA A 288 -8.95 23.51 2.05
N PRO A 289 -10.22 23.16 2.30
CA PRO A 289 -10.60 22.46 3.54
C PRO A 289 -9.93 21.08 3.67
N ASN A 290 -9.58 20.69 4.89
CA ASN A 290 -9.03 19.37 5.17
C ASN A 290 -10.13 18.30 5.18
N ASN A 291 -9.87 17.15 4.59
CA ASN A 291 -10.76 15.98 4.52
C ASN A 291 -12.16 16.32 3.99
N SER A 292 -12.23 17.25 3.04
CA SER A 292 -13.49 17.66 2.40
C SER A 292 -14.06 16.52 1.56
N ASP A 293 -15.34 16.22 1.76
CA ASP A 293 -16.13 15.36 0.86
C ASP A 293 -16.51 16.11 -0.43
N ASP A 294 -16.62 17.43 -0.34
CA ASP A 294 -16.86 18.32 -1.48
C ASP A 294 -15.57 18.62 -2.24
N ARG A 295 -15.72 18.89 -3.54
CA ARG A 295 -14.58 19.22 -4.40
C ARG A 295 -14.23 20.69 -4.26
N THR A 296 -12.92 20.97 -4.14
CA THR A 296 -12.39 22.33 -4.25
C THR A 296 -11.78 22.50 -5.63
N ILE A 297 -12.27 23.46 -6.41
CA ILE A 297 -11.77 23.75 -7.75
C ILE A 297 -10.81 24.93 -7.64
N ILE A 298 -9.57 24.72 -8.07
CA ILE A 298 -8.53 25.74 -8.09
C ILE A 298 -8.23 26.07 -9.56
N ILE A 299 -8.66 27.25 -10.00
CA ILE A 299 -8.42 27.77 -11.34
C ILE A 299 -7.07 28.47 -11.34
N VAL A 300 -6.13 28.00 -12.16
CA VAL A 300 -4.80 28.57 -12.31
C VAL A 300 -4.74 29.37 -13.60
N ARG A 301 -4.67 30.69 -13.47
CA ARG A 301 -4.66 31.60 -14.61
C ARG A 301 -3.42 31.43 -15.47
N ALA A 302 -3.46 31.95 -16.69
CA ALA A 302 -2.29 32.00 -17.57
C ALA A 302 -1.09 32.64 -16.85
N GLY A 303 0.07 31.99 -16.92
CA GLY A 303 1.26 32.42 -16.20
C GLY A 303 2.30 31.31 -16.02
N THR A 304 3.52 31.72 -15.66
CA THR A 304 4.59 30.79 -15.27
C THR A 304 4.77 30.84 -13.76
N TYR A 305 4.46 29.73 -13.09
CA TYR A 305 4.53 29.59 -11.64
C TYR A 305 5.78 28.76 -11.28
N GLN A 306 6.75 29.39 -10.61
CA GLN A 306 7.98 28.73 -10.21
C GLN A 306 7.89 28.24 -8.76
N GLU A 307 7.30 27.06 -8.55
CA GLU A 307 7.09 26.44 -7.24
C GLU A 307 7.11 24.90 -7.33
N ASN A 308 7.38 24.25 -6.20
CA ASN A 308 7.17 22.81 -6.01
C ASN A 308 5.86 22.64 -5.27
N VAL A 309 4.82 22.20 -5.99
CA VAL A 309 3.47 22.04 -5.43
C VAL A 309 3.37 20.68 -4.76
N GLU A 310 3.04 20.66 -3.48
CA GLU A 310 2.80 19.44 -2.71
C GLU A 310 1.34 19.48 -2.23
N VAL A 311 0.57 18.43 -2.56
CA VAL A 311 -0.81 18.22 -2.07
C VAL A 311 -0.74 17.23 -0.92
N PRO A 312 -0.92 17.66 0.34
CA PRO A 312 -0.93 16.75 1.48
C PRO A 312 -2.11 15.76 1.44
N SER A 313 -1.95 14.59 2.05
CA SER A 313 -2.96 13.51 2.03
C SER A 313 -4.31 13.89 2.65
N ASN A 314 -4.31 14.87 3.56
CA ASN A 314 -5.53 15.41 4.15
C ASN A 314 -6.23 16.46 3.27
N LYS A 315 -5.63 16.91 2.15
CA LYS A 315 -6.28 17.77 1.15
C LYS A 315 -6.95 16.89 0.10
N THR A 316 -8.12 16.36 0.44
CA THR A 316 -8.89 15.49 -0.44
C THR A 316 -9.68 16.29 -1.48
N ASN A 317 -10.01 15.65 -2.62
CA ASN A 317 -10.95 16.18 -3.62
C ASN A 317 -10.56 17.53 -4.26
N ILE A 318 -9.27 17.84 -4.36
CA ILE A 318 -8.75 19.01 -5.07
C ILE A 318 -8.78 18.80 -6.60
N VAL A 319 -9.21 19.82 -7.33
CA VAL A 319 -9.15 19.89 -8.80
C VAL A 319 -8.31 21.10 -9.19
N LEU A 320 -7.24 20.89 -9.98
CA LEU A 320 -6.45 21.96 -10.57
C LEU A 320 -6.88 22.12 -12.04
N LEU A 321 -7.30 23.32 -12.43
CA LEU A 321 -7.72 23.65 -13.79
C LEU A 321 -6.93 24.86 -14.30
N GLY A 322 -6.12 24.68 -15.34
CA GLY A 322 -5.40 25.77 -15.98
C GLY A 322 -6.20 26.43 -17.10
N ASP A 323 -5.95 27.71 -17.39
CA ASP A 323 -6.53 28.43 -18.53
C ASP A 323 -6.16 27.80 -19.89
N GLY A 324 -5.07 27.04 -19.95
CA GLY A 324 -4.70 26.25 -21.12
C GLY A 324 -3.32 25.61 -20.99
N CYS A 325 -3.09 24.51 -21.73
CA CYS A 325 -1.83 23.77 -21.65
C CYS A 325 -0.61 24.55 -22.16
N ASP A 326 -0.80 25.53 -23.04
CA ASP A 326 0.28 26.35 -23.60
C ASP A 326 0.55 27.63 -22.81
N VAL A 327 -0.39 28.04 -21.94
CA VAL A 327 -0.36 29.35 -21.26
C VAL A 327 -0.22 29.24 -19.74
N THR A 328 -0.61 28.12 -19.13
CA THR A 328 -0.48 27.87 -17.70
C THR A 328 0.64 26.86 -17.46
N VAL A 329 1.75 27.31 -16.89
CA VAL A 329 2.96 26.50 -16.74
C VAL A 329 3.44 26.53 -15.30
N ILE A 330 3.44 25.38 -14.63
CA ILE A 330 4.05 25.19 -13.31
C ILE A 330 5.44 24.56 -13.53
N ARG A 331 6.49 25.15 -12.97
CA ARG A 331 7.88 24.68 -13.11
C ARG A 331 8.58 24.63 -11.76
N ALA A 332 9.25 23.51 -11.49
CA ALA A 332 10.14 23.35 -10.34
C ALA A 332 11.61 23.26 -10.77
N ARG A 333 12.53 23.38 -9.80
CA ARG A 333 13.99 23.23 -10.02
C ARG A 333 14.62 22.05 -9.27
N ARG A 334 13.84 21.25 -8.55
CA ARG A 334 14.38 20.11 -7.78
C ARG A 334 14.74 18.96 -8.73
N SER A 335 15.92 18.38 -8.56
CA SER A 335 16.35 17.20 -9.32
C SER A 335 17.17 16.25 -8.45
N ALA A 336 17.25 14.97 -8.88
CA ALA A 336 18.12 14.00 -8.24
C ALA A 336 19.61 14.36 -8.33
N GLY A 337 20.01 15.02 -9.44
CA GLY A 337 21.37 15.54 -9.62
C GLY A 337 21.73 16.62 -8.59
N ASP A 338 20.75 17.42 -8.15
CA ASP A 338 20.94 18.47 -7.15
C ASP A 338 20.84 17.95 -5.69
N GLY A 339 20.79 16.62 -5.51
CA GLY A 339 20.73 15.96 -4.22
C GLY A 339 19.34 15.87 -3.61
N TRP A 340 18.27 16.01 -4.39
CA TRP A 340 16.90 15.66 -3.96
C TRP A 340 16.60 14.19 -4.25
N THR A 341 15.60 13.62 -3.59
CA THR A 341 15.09 12.30 -3.98
C THR A 341 14.26 12.39 -5.27
N THR A 342 14.11 11.26 -5.97
CA THR A 342 13.18 11.16 -7.11
C THR A 342 11.75 11.51 -6.69
N PHE A 343 11.32 11.06 -5.52
CA PHE A 343 10.01 11.36 -4.93
C PHE A 343 9.80 12.88 -4.73
N ARG A 344 10.77 13.62 -4.21
CA ARG A 344 10.66 15.08 -3.97
C ARG A 344 11.03 15.96 -5.16
N SER A 345 11.43 15.37 -6.28
CA SER A 345 11.77 16.12 -7.49
C SER A 345 10.55 16.49 -8.35
N ALA A 346 9.37 15.92 -8.03
CA ALA A 346 8.14 16.22 -8.75
C ALA A 346 7.79 17.72 -8.70
N THR A 347 7.34 18.26 -9.84
CA THR A 347 6.86 19.65 -9.91
C THR A 347 5.51 19.81 -9.21
N VAL A 348 4.63 18.81 -9.35
CA VAL A 348 3.38 18.68 -8.61
C VAL A 348 3.32 17.26 -8.05
N GLY A 349 3.34 17.14 -6.72
CA GLY A 349 3.29 15.88 -5.97
C GLY A 349 2.02 15.76 -5.14
N ILE A 350 1.56 14.52 -4.94
CA ILE A 350 0.46 14.18 -4.04
C ILE A 350 1.03 13.21 -3.01
N ASN A 351 0.96 13.59 -1.73
CA ASN A 351 1.56 12.85 -0.61
C ASN A 351 0.47 12.23 0.25
#